data_AF-A0A5B7C1V9-F1
#
_entry.id   AF-A0A5B7C1V9-F1
#
_cell.length_a   1.000
_cell.length_b   1.000
_cell.length_c   1.000
_cell.angle_alpha   90.00
_cell.angle_beta   90.00
_cell.angle_gamma   90.00
#
_symmetry.space_group_name_H-M   'P 1'
#
loop_
_entity.id
_entity.type
_entity.pdbx_description
1 polymer ?
#
loop_
_entity_poly.entity_id
_entity_poly.type
_entity_poly.pdbx_seq_one_letter_code
_entity_poly.pdbx_strand_id
1 'polypeptide(L)'
;MKPIRLPEPPGSPMGVPDIFEGGVYGVIRRAVIIANGFSASENQSIGLVRALGLSEKQTLYRVTRPRGGINEWLHWLPVSLHKKLNYIIRQIYGYSQVLLTGRGKKLSILPTENGGSAGLSSVLEADVKKIVTMARETSEKDGPLLVVACGRDTISVASSIKRLASENVFVVQIQHPRSHLNRFDMVITPHHDYYPLTTHAQEQVPRLLRRWITPCEPPDRHVVLTVGALHQIDSAALRSAASAWHDEFAPLPKPILVVNIGGPTSHCRYGADLAKQLTASLDNVLVSCGSVRISFSRRTPKKVCNIVLKELGNHPKIYIWDGEEPNPHMGIGAEHCTWKFVEFHKVLRERGLVRPFTGLENMSESWSYPPLNDTAEAANRVHEALAERGWRLRP
;
A
#
# COMPACT_ATOMS: atom_id res chain seq x y z
N MET A 1 24.37 -29.02 5.06
CA MET A 1 23.27 -28.84 4.08
C MET A 1 23.40 -27.45 3.46
N LYS A 2 23.06 -27.25 2.18
CA LYS A 2 23.26 -25.96 1.49
C LYS A 2 22.18 -24.95 1.90
N PRO A 3 22.53 -23.68 2.20
CA PRO A 3 21.57 -22.62 2.53
C PRO A 3 20.60 -22.35 1.37
N ILE A 4 19.43 -21.78 1.67
CA ILE A 4 18.45 -21.34 0.68
C ILE A 4 19.13 -20.27 -0.20
N ARG A 5 19.50 -20.64 -1.43
CA ARG A 5 20.09 -19.72 -2.40
C ARG A 5 18.98 -18.99 -3.13
N LEU A 6 18.68 -17.77 -2.68
CA LEU A 6 17.93 -16.82 -3.50
C LEU A 6 18.86 -16.31 -4.63
N PRO A 7 18.32 -16.01 -5.82
CA PRO A 7 19.10 -15.41 -6.89
C PRO A 7 19.74 -14.09 -6.41
N GLU A 8 21.01 -13.90 -6.78
CA GLU A 8 21.72 -12.66 -6.48
C GLU A 8 21.04 -11.48 -7.21
N PRO A 9 20.88 -10.32 -6.55
CA PRO A 9 20.35 -9.15 -7.23
C PRO A 9 21.24 -8.79 -8.43
N PRO A 10 20.69 -8.22 -9.52
CA PRO A 10 21.52 -7.64 -10.56
C PRO A 10 22.48 -6.65 -9.91
N GLY A 11 23.78 -6.85 -10.13
CA GLY A 11 24.81 -6.02 -9.53
C GLY A 11 24.53 -4.56 -9.81
N SER A 12 24.64 -3.74 -8.77
CA SER A 12 24.66 -2.29 -8.90
C SER A 12 25.71 -1.94 -9.97
N PRO A 13 25.39 -1.14 -11.01
CA PRO A 13 26.42 -0.64 -11.89
C PRO A 13 27.43 0.07 -11.00
N MET A 14 28.69 -0.37 -11.00
CA MET A 14 29.77 0.39 -10.37
C MET A 14 29.82 1.75 -11.05
N GLY A 15 29.24 2.75 -10.38
CA GLY A 15 29.27 4.12 -10.82
C GLY A 15 30.72 4.60 -10.81
N VAL A 16 31.20 5.00 -11.98
CA VAL A 16 32.40 5.80 -12.14
C VAL A 16 32.27 7.05 -11.26
N PRO A 17 33.31 7.49 -10.53
CA PRO A 17 33.21 8.70 -9.73
C PRO A 17 33.20 9.94 -10.64
N ASP A 18 32.01 10.39 -11.05
CA ASP A 18 31.84 11.67 -11.75
C ASP A 18 31.94 12.82 -10.75
N ILE A 19 33.17 13.30 -10.59
CA ILE A 19 33.52 14.43 -9.72
C ILE A 19 33.10 15.78 -10.35
N PHE A 20 32.71 15.85 -11.63
CA PHE A 20 32.29 17.11 -12.24
C PHE A 20 31.21 16.90 -13.30
N GLU A 21 29.93 17.15 -12.96
CA GLU A 21 28.91 17.59 -13.95
C GLU A 21 27.57 18.03 -13.34
N GLY A 22 27.26 17.67 -12.10
CA GLY A 22 26.04 18.15 -11.41
C GLY A 22 26.39 18.90 -10.14
N GLY A 23 26.25 20.23 -10.15
CA GLY A 23 26.46 21.09 -8.98
C GLY A 23 25.73 20.56 -7.74
N VAL A 24 26.26 20.88 -6.55
CA VAL A 24 25.80 20.42 -5.24
C VAL A 24 24.27 20.57 -5.04
N TYR A 25 23.67 21.53 -5.74
CA TYR A 25 22.26 21.91 -5.73
C TYR A 25 21.27 20.91 -6.36
N GLY A 26 21.72 19.91 -7.14
CA GLY A 26 20.84 18.95 -7.81
C GLY A 26 20.63 17.61 -7.07
N VAL A 27 21.17 17.45 -5.87
CA VAL A 27 21.18 16.15 -5.18
C VAL A 27 20.02 16.04 -4.20
N ILE A 28 19.07 15.13 -4.46
CA ILE A 28 18.03 14.78 -3.50
C ILE A 28 18.61 13.82 -2.46
N ARG A 29 18.57 14.24 -1.20
CA ARG A 29 19.13 13.49 -0.05
C ARG A 29 18.07 12.99 0.92
N ARG A 30 16.83 13.46 0.78
CA ARG A 30 15.78 13.25 1.77
C ARG A 30 14.42 13.15 1.13
N ALA A 31 13.55 12.39 1.77
CA ALA A 31 12.17 12.19 1.36
C ALA A 31 11.20 12.60 2.46
N VAL A 32 10.04 13.10 2.06
CA VAL A 32 8.88 13.29 2.93
C VAL A 32 7.77 12.38 2.44
N ILE A 33 7.25 11.56 3.36
CA ILE A 33 6.07 10.74 3.11
C ILE A 33 4.85 11.47 3.65
N ILE A 34 3.86 11.67 2.78
CA ILE A 34 2.53 12.14 3.17
C ILE A 34 1.61 10.93 3.26
N ALA A 35 1.38 10.47 4.48
CA ALA A 35 0.53 9.34 4.82
C ALA A 35 -0.94 9.76 4.99
N ASN A 36 -1.87 8.84 4.70
CA ASN A 36 -3.31 9.02 4.94
C ASN A 36 -3.81 8.30 6.20
N GLY A 37 -2.91 7.62 6.94
CA GLY A 37 -3.27 6.85 8.12
C GLY A 37 -3.74 5.42 7.86
N PHE A 38 -3.72 4.95 6.61
CA PHE A 38 -4.00 3.57 6.24
C PHE A 38 -2.70 2.84 5.91
N SER A 39 -2.43 1.74 6.60
CA SER A 39 -1.18 0.98 6.46
C SER A 39 -0.90 0.53 5.02
N ALA A 40 -1.94 0.14 4.26
CA ALA A 40 -1.79 -0.26 2.86
C ALA A 40 -1.29 0.88 1.95
N SER A 41 -1.69 2.13 2.20
CA SER A 41 -1.19 3.28 1.44
C SER A 41 0.18 3.73 1.92
N GLU A 42 0.41 3.71 3.24
CA GLU A 42 1.72 4.03 3.83
C GLU A 42 2.81 3.08 3.33
N ASN A 43 2.52 1.79 3.29
CA ASN A 43 3.45 0.77 2.79
C ASN A 43 3.86 0.99 1.32
N GLN A 44 2.97 1.54 0.49
CA GLN A 44 3.29 1.88 -0.90
C GLN A 44 4.30 3.03 -0.96
N SER A 45 4.07 4.10 -0.20
CA SER A 45 5.01 5.24 -0.14
C SER A 45 6.36 4.82 0.45
N ILE A 46 6.36 4.06 1.54
CA ILE A 46 7.59 3.55 2.18
C ILE A 46 8.34 2.62 1.23
N GLY A 47 7.62 1.73 0.54
CA GLY A 47 8.21 0.82 -0.44
C GLY A 47 8.94 1.55 -1.55
N LEU A 48 8.33 2.61 -2.11
CA LEU A 48 8.97 3.44 -3.13
C LEU A 48 10.19 4.19 -2.57
N VAL A 49 10.06 4.85 -1.42
CA VAL A 49 11.17 5.60 -0.81
C VAL A 49 12.35 4.68 -0.47
N ARG A 50 12.08 3.46 0.00
CA ARG A 50 13.09 2.43 0.24
C ARG A 50 13.76 1.98 -1.06
N ALA A 51 13.01 1.73 -2.12
CA ALA A 51 13.56 1.34 -3.42
C ALA A 51 14.44 2.45 -4.04
N LEU A 52 14.17 3.71 -3.71
CA LEU A 52 14.98 4.88 -4.09
C LEU A 52 16.22 5.07 -3.18
N GLY A 53 16.44 4.20 -2.20
CA GLY A 53 17.58 4.25 -1.29
C GLY A 53 17.47 5.29 -0.18
N LEU A 54 16.29 5.83 0.10
CA LEU A 54 16.09 6.90 1.08
C LEU A 54 15.42 6.43 2.40
N SER A 55 15.54 5.14 2.76
CA SER A 55 14.86 4.55 3.94
C SER A 55 15.21 5.24 5.26
N GLU A 56 16.48 5.61 5.45
CA GLU A 56 16.99 6.25 6.67
C GLU A 56 16.87 7.78 6.64
N LYS A 57 16.50 8.36 5.50
CA LYS A 57 16.46 9.81 5.28
C LYS A 57 15.04 10.28 4.94
N GLN A 58 14.04 9.63 5.55
CA GLN A 58 12.64 9.94 5.34
C GLN A 58 11.98 10.53 6.60
N THR A 59 11.06 11.46 6.40
CA THR A 59 10.17 11.96 7.47
C THR A 59 8.73 11.68 7.10
N LEU A 60 7.97 11.10 8.03
CA LEU A 60 6.57 10.73 7.82
C LEU A 60 5.64 11.76 8.45
N TYR A 61 4.78 12.35 7.63
CA TYR A 61 3.67 13.21 8.04
C TYR A 61 2.34 12.53 7.75
N ARG A 62 1.34 12.72 8.60
CA ARG A 62 0.01 12.15 8.45
C ARG A 62 -1.03 13.20 8.13
N VAL A 63 -1.90 12.89 7.18
CA VAL A 63 -3.12 13.65 6.94
C VAL A 63 -4.24 13.02 7.74
N THR A 64 -4.72 13.71 8.78
CA THR A 64 -5.82 13.21 9.60
C THR A 64 -7.16 13.65 9.02
N ARG A 65 -7.98 12.70 8.58
CA ARG A 65 -9.37 12.96 8.21
C ARG A 65 -10.26 12.98 9.47
N PRO A 66 -11.17 13.97 9.62
CA PRO A 66 -12.18 13.93 10.68
C PRO A 66 -13.03 12.66 10.59
N ARG A 67 -13.29 12.01 11.72
CA ARG A 67 -14.11 10.78 11.83
C ARG A 67 -15.20 10.95 12.89
N GLY A 68 -16.22 10.09 12.82
CA GLY A 68 -17.32 10.03 13.79
C GLY A 68 -18.47 11.01 13.52
N GLY A 69 -19.70 10.56 13.85
CA GLY A 69 -20.92 11.37 13.71
C GLY A 69 -21.20 11.80 12.27
N ILE A 70 -21.47 13.09 12.06
CA ILE A 70 -21.77 13.67 10.74
C ILE A 70 -20.57 13.53 9.77
N ASN A 71 -19.34 13.46 10.29
CA ASN A 71 -18.14 13.34 9.45
C ASN A 71 -18.13 12.06 8.59
N GLU A 72 -18.83 11.01 9.03
CA GLU A 72 -18.98 9.77 8.25
C GLU A 72 -19.75 10.02 6.93
N TRP A 73 -20.74 10.91 6.96
CA TRP A 73 -21.52 11.31 5.79
C TRP A 73 -20.76 12.27 4.86
N LEU A 74 -19.65 12.83 5.33
CA LEU A 74 -18.81 13.79 4.62
C LEU A 74 -17.54 13.15 4.04
N HIS A 75 -17.42 11.82 4.06
CA HIS A 75 -16.26 11.08 3.53
C HIS A 75 -16.01 11.30 2.03
N TRP A 76 -17.03 11.71 1.27
CA TRP A 76 -16.91 12.05 -0.14
C TRP A 76 -16.19 13.39 -0.39
N LEU A 77 -16.14 14.28 0.61
CA LEU A 77 -15.45 15.56 0.49
C LEU A 77 -13.92 15.39 0.47
N PRO A 78 -13.20 16.22 -0.33
CA PRO A 78 -11.77 16.42 -0.17
C PRO A 78 -11.40 16.77 1.28
N VAL A 79 -10.32 16.18 1.81
CA VAL A 79 -9.97 16.32 3.24
C VAL A 79 -9.84 17.78 3.68
N SER A 80 -9.30 18.65 2.83
CA SER A 80 -9.17 20.08 3.15
C SER A 80 -10.52 20.78 3.36
N LEU A 81 -11.54 20.42 2.56
CA LEU A 81 -12.91 20.92 2.73
C LEU A 81 -13.57 20.29 3.95
N HIS A 82 -13.38 18.98 4.14
CA HIS A 82 -13.90 18.26 5.29
C HIS A 82 -13.36 18.83 6.61
N LYS A 83 -12.06 19.14 6.70
CA LYS A 83 -11.44 19.78 7.87
C LYS A 83 -12.04 21.16 8.15
N LYS A 84 -12.23 21.99 7.12
CA LYS A 84 -12.85 23.32 7.25
C LYS A 84 -14.30 23.20 7.74
N LEU A 85 -15.08 22.30 7.15
CA LEU A 85 -16.47 22.08 7.54
C LEU A 85 -16.57 21.52 8.96
N ASN A 86 -15.74 20.54 9.32
CA ASN A 86 -15.67 20.01 10.68
C ASN A 86 -15.26 21.08 11.71
N TYR A 87 -14.35 22.01 11.34
CA TYR A 87 -14.03 23.15 12.20
C TYR A 87 -15.26 24.06 12.41
N ILE A 88 -15.96 24.43 11.34
CA ILE A 88 -17.19 25.25 11.42
C ILE A 88 -18.28 24.54 12.24
N ILE A 89 -18.50 23.25 11.99
CA ILE A 89 -19.44 22.41 12.75
C ILE A 89 -19.06 22.43 14.24
N ARG A 90 -17.78 22.20 14.58
CA ARG A 90 -17.31 22.26 15.97
C ARG A 90 -17.48 23.64 16.60
N GLN A 91 -17.30 24.72 15.84
CA GLN A 91 -17.58 26.07 16.34
C GLN A 91 -19.08 26.25 16.63
N ILE A 92 -19.96 25.81 15.74
CA ILE A 92 -21.42 25.91 15.92
C ILE A 92 -21.89 25.07 17.12
N TYR A 93 -21.53 23.79 17.19
CA TYR A 93 -21.91 22.91 18.30
C TYR A 93 -21.23 23.29 19.62
N GLY A 94 -19.99 23.78 19.58
CA GLY A 94 -19.30 24.35 20.73
C GLY A 94 -20.00 25.60 21.26
N TYR A 95 -20.48 26.48 20.38
CA TYR A 95 -21.34 27.60 20.75
C TYR A 95 -22.68 27.15 21.35
N SER A 96 -23.31 26.10 20.80
CA SER A 96 -24.56 25.56 21.34
C SER A 96 -24.38 24.92 22.72
N GLN A 97 -23.27 24.22 22.98
CA GLN A 97 -22.94 23.71 24.31
C GLN A 97 -22.68 24.84 25.30
N VAL A 98 -21.98 25.90 24.90
CA VAL A 98 -21.76 27.09 25.75
C VAL A 98 -23.08 27.81 26.07
N LEU A 99 -23.97 27.97 25.08
CA LEU A 99 -25.31 28.54 25.27
C LEU A 99 -26.22 27.69 26.15
N LEU A 100 -26.10 26.35 26.11
CA LEU A 100 -26.83 25.44 26.99
C LEU A 100 -26.25 25.38 28.41
N THR A 101 -24.94 25.57 28.58
CA THR A 101 -24.28 25.63 29.91
C THR A 101 -24.45 26.96 30.64
N GLY A 102 -25.02 27.99 29.99
CA GLY A 102 -25.42 29.25 30.63
C GLY A 102 -26.56 29.10 31.65
N ARG A 103 -27.18 27.92 31.75
CA ARG A 103 -28.15 27.55 32.79
C ARG A 103 -27.80 26.21 33.42
N GLY A 104 -26.88 26.24 34.37
CA GLY A 104 -26.86 25.29 35.49
C GLY A 104 -25.88 24.11 35.39
N LYS A 105 -25.03 24.07 36.42
CA LYS A 105 -24.19 22.94 36.91
C LYS A 105 -22.97 22.51 36.08
N LYS A 106 -21.83 22.97 36.61
CA LYS A 106 -20.47 22.42 36.57
C LYS A 106 -20.46 20.88 36.43
N LEU A 107 -20.04 20.35 35.28
CA LEU A 107 -19.63 18.94 35.17
C LEU A 107 -18.44 18.75 34.23
N SER A 108 -17.62 17.77 34.63
CA SER A 108 -16.32 17.31 34.18
C SER A 108 -16.04 17.30 32.67
N ILE A 109 -14.85 17.78 32.32
CA ILE A 109 -14.16 17.56 31.03
C ILE A 109 -13.91 16.05 30.90
N LEU A 110 -14.59 15.40 29.95
CA LEU A 110 -14.28 14.03 29.56
C LEU A 110 -12.96 14.01 28.78
N PRO A 111 -11.99 13.13 29.11
CA PRO A 111 -10.78 12.98 28.32
C PRO A 111 -11.16 12.48 26.92
N THR A 112 -10.49 13.00 25.91
CA THR A 112 -10.56 12.46 24.56
C THR A 112 -9.93 11.08 24.58
N GLU A 113 -10.73 10.02 24.46
CA GLU A 113 -10.25 8.65 24.24
C GLU A 113 -9.64 8.56 22.83
N ASN A 114 -8.42 9.08 22.70
CA ASN A 114 -7.49 8.56 21.71
C ASN A 114 -6.97 7.25 22.28
N GLY A 115 -7.47 6.13 21.75
CA GLY A 115 -6.97 4.80 22.07
C GLY A 115 -5.47 4.73 21.85
N GLY A 116 -4.74 4.77 22.95
CA GLY A 116 -3.31 4.53 23.00
C GLY A 116 -3.05 3.07 23.32
N SER A 117 -2.39 2.37 22.41
CA SER A 117 -1.51 1.26 22.77
C SER A 117 -0.09 1.65 22.37
N ALA A 118 0.68 2.05 23.37
CA ALA A 118 2.13 1.98 23.54
C ALA A 118 3.05 2.08 22.30
N GLY A 119 3.78 3.21 22.24
CA GLY A 119 5.19 3.26 21.83
C GLY A 119 5.49 3.45 20.35
N LEU A 120 5.42 4.68 19.82
CA LEU A 120 6.15 5.13 18.63
C LEU A 120 6.09 6.67 18.54
N SER A 121 7.18 7.29 18.10
CA SER A 121 7.31 8.73 17.82
C SER A 121 6.02 9.34 17.28
N SER A 122 5.50 10.39 17.93
CA SER A 122 4.24 11.05 17.52
C SER A 122 4.32 11.50 16.06
N VAL A 123 3.66 10.76 15.17
CA VAL A 123 3.60 11.09 13.74
C VAL A 123 3.04 12.51 13.58
N LEU A 124 3.79 13.37 12.90
CA LEU A 124 3.43 14.79 12.75
C LEU A 124 2.25 14.95 11.79
N GLU A 125 1.31 15.84 12.11
CA GLU A 125 0.27 16.23 11.16
C GLU A 125 0.89 16.98 9.97
N ALA A 126 0.45 16.65 8.76
CA ALA A 126 0.94 17.26 7.54
C ALA A 126 0.48 18.73 7.45
N ASP A 127 1.44 19.65 7.62
CA ASP A 127 1.26 21.09 7.44
C ASP A 127 2.00 21.55 6.18
N VAL A 128 1.22 21.93 5.16
CA VAL A 128 1.74 22.39 3.87
C VAL A 128 2.71 23.56 4.03
N LYS A 129 2.40 24.53 4.90
CA LYS A 129 3.25 25.71 5.06
C LYS A 129 4.60 25.33 5.65
N LYS A 130 4.60 24.52 6.71
CA LYS A 130 5.85 24.06 7.35
C LYS A 130 6.71 23.26 6.39
N ILE A 131 6.12 22.33 5.63
CA ILE A 131 6.87 21.50 4.68
C ILE A 131 7.44 22.35 3.54
N VAL A 132 6.68 23.32 3.02
CA VAL A 132 7.14 24.26 1.97
C VAL A 132 8.26 25.16 2.48
N THR A 133 8.11 25.74 3.68
CA THR A 133 9.14 26.58 4.30
C THR A 133 10.41 25.77 4.51
N MET A 134 10.31 24.59 5.10
CA MET A 134 11.45 23.68 5.26
C MET A 134 12.12 23.37 3.92
N ALA A 135 11.36 22.98 2.89
CA ALA A 135 11.90 22.65 1.58
C ALA A 135 12.66 23.81 0.94
N ARG A 136 12.19 25.05 1.11
CA ARG A 136 12.82 26.27 0.57
C ARG A 136 14.07 26.67 1.37
N GLU A 137 13.97 26.71 2.69
CA GLU A 137 15.06 27.22 3.55
C GLU A 137 16.29 26.30 3.56
N THR A 138 16.09 25.01 3.29
CA THR A 138 17.16 24.02 3.34
C THR A 138 17.54 23.47 1.97
N SER A 139 17.00 24.02 0.86
CA SER A 139 17.31 23.53 -0.49
C SER A 139 18.77 23.74 -0.89
N GLU A 140 19.38 24.86 -0.49
CA GLU A 140 20.80 25.13 -0.80
C GLU A 140 21.74 24.13 -0.11
N LYS A 141 21.41 23.73 1.13
CA LYS A 141 22.24 22.84 1.94
C LYS A 141 21.96 21.37 1.68
N ASP A 142 20.69 20.98 1.71
CA ASP A 142 20.24 19.58 1.69
C ASP A 142 19.75 19.13 0.30
N GLY A 143 19.68 20.06 -0.65
CA GLY A 143 19.14 19.84 -1.98
C GLY A 143 17.60 19.80 -2.02
N PRO A 144 17.03 19.51 -3.20
CA PRO A 144 15.59 19.40 -3.38
C PRO A 144 14.99 18.27 -2.53
N LEU A 145 13.71 18.40 -2.23
CA LEU A 145 12.96 17.45 -1.42
C LEU A 145 12.10 16.52 -2.29
N LEU A 146 12.27 15.21 -2.14
CA LEU A 146 11.32 14.25 -2.68
C LEU A 146 10.09 14.16 -1.77
N VAL A 147 8.89 14.28 -2.33
CA VAL A 147 7.63 14.11 -1.61
C VAL A 147 6.87 12.95 -2.21
N VAL A 148 6.59 11.92 -1.41
CA VAL A 148 5.82 10.73 -1.83
C VAL A 148 4.51 10.68 -1.06
N ALA A 149 3.40 10.74 -1.78
CA ALA A 149 2.06 10.72 -1.23
C ALA A 149 1.28 9.54 -1.82
N CYS A 150 0.46 8.85 -1.02
CA CYS A 150 -0.36 7.75 -1.51
C CYS A 150 -1.84 7.95 -1.14
N GLY A 151 -2.72 7.72 -2.12
CA GLY A 151 -4.17 7.68 -1.94
C GLY A 151 -4.88 9.03 -1.88
N ARG A 152 -6.22 8.97 -1.81
CA ARG A 152 -7.09 10.13 -2.06
C ARG A 152 -6.91 11.29 -1.07
N ASP A 153 -6.68 10.96 0.19
CA ASP A 153 -6.68 11.96 1.27
C ASP A 153 -5.43 12.87 1.23
N THR A 154 -4.36 12.43 0.55
CA THR A 154 -3.08 13.14 0.47
C THR A 154 -3.00 14.11 -0.72
N ILE A 155 -3.85 13.91 -1.74
CA ILE A 155 -3.92 14.69 -2.99
C ILE A 155 -3.86 16.20 -2.75
N SER A 156 -4.69 16.72 -1.83
CA SER A 156 -4.79 18.17 -1.58
C SER A 156 -3.50 18.74 -0.98
N VAL A 157 -2.86 17.98 -0.09
CA VAL A 157 -1.60 18.37 0.56
C VAL A 157 -0.44 18.30 -0.44
N ALA A 158 -0.27 17.16 -1.11
CA ALA A 158 0.79 16.93 -2.07
C ALA A 158 0.77 17.94 -3.22
N SER A 159 -0.41 18.16 -3.83
CA SER A 159 -0.54 19.16 -4.90
C SER A 159 -0.32 20.61 -4.43
N SER A 160 -0.66 20.93 -3.18
CA SER A 160 -0.39 22.27 -2.63
C SER A 160 1.10 22.48 -2.39
N ILE A 161 1.82 21.46 -1.89
CA ILE A 161 3.29 21.50 -1.77
C ILE A 161 3.92 21.70 -3.14
N LYS A 162 3.47 20.95 -4.16
CA LYS A 162 3.99 21.12 -5.52
C LYS A 162 3.82 22.54 -6.04
N ARG A 163 2.60 23.09 -5.91
CA ARG A 163 2.28 24.45 -6.39
C ARG A 163 3.10 25.52 -5.68
N LEU A 164 3.38 25.35 -4.39
CA LEU A 164 4.04 26.37 -3.57
C LEU A 164 5.57 26.25 -3.57
N ALA A 165 6.15 25.10 -3.91
CA ALA A 165 7.59 24.89 -3.86
C ALA A 165 8.15 24.19 -5.10
N SER A 166 7.57 24.42 -6.28
CA SER A 166 7.81 23.66 -7.50
C SER A 166 9.27 23.50 -7.92
N GLU A 167 10.12 24.47 -7.58
CA GLU A 167 11.56 24.51 -7.85
C GLU A 167 12.40 23.72 -6.84
N ASN A 168 11.88 23.45 -5.65
CA ASN A 168 12.60 22.80 -4.55
C ASN A 168 12.04 21.42 -4.21
N VAL A 169 10.97 20.97 -4.88
CA VAL A 169 10.34 19.66 -4.61
C VAL A 169 10.10 18.85 -5.88
N PHE A 170 10.22 17.54 -5.74
CA PHE A 170 9.68 16.55 -6.67
C PHE A 170 8.53 15.79 -6.00
N VAL A 171 7.31 15.89 -6.53
CA VAL A 171 6.11 15.30 -5.92
C VAL A 171 5.62 14.10 -6.71
N VAL A 172 5.69 12.93 -6.08
CA VAL A 172 5.15 11.66 -6.58
C VAL A 172 3.83 11.34 -5.86
N GLN A 173 2.77 11.13 -6.63
CA GLN A 173 1.48 10.67 -6.12
C GLN A 173 1.22 9.23 -6.55
N ILE A 174 1.07 8.33 -5.57
CA ILE A 174 0.68 6.94 -5.76
C ILE A 174 -0.85 6.82 -5.67
N GLN A 175 -1.42 5.97 -6.52
CA GLN A 175 -2.84 5.85 -6.87
C GLN A 175 -3.35 7.04 -7.69
N HIS A 176 -4.23 6.77 -8.66
CA HIS A 176 -4.72 7.80 -9.57
C HIS A 176 -5.53 8.88 -8.81
N PRO A 177 -5.16 10.17 -8.91
CA PRO A 177 -5.76 11.23 -8.08
C PRO A 177 -7.16 11.68 -8.55
N ARG A 178 -7.64 11.15 -9.69
CA ARG A 178 -8.93 11.52 -10.32
C ARG A 178 -9.12 13.03 -10.43
N SER A 179 -8.02 13.74 -10.69
CA SER A 179 -7.94 15.19 -10.84
C SER A 179 -6.80 15.53 -11.80
N HIS A 180 -6.63 16.80 -12.16
CA HIS A 180 -5.59 17.24 -13.11
C HIS A 180 -4.19 16.76 -12.69
N LEU A 181 -3.54 16.01 -13.58
CA LEU A 181 -2.27 15.33 -13.31
C LEU A 181 -1.07 16.29 -13.22
N ASN A 182 -1.14 17.45 -13.89
CA ASN A 182 -0.13 18.52 -13.84
C ASN A 182 0.07 19.14 -12.44
N ARG A 183 -0.72 18.72 -11.45
CA ARG A 183 -0.58 19.07 -10.04
C ARG A 183 0.51 18.28 -9.32
N PHE A 184 1.11 17.30 -10.01
CA PHE A 184 2.16 16.42 -9.52
C PHE A 184 3.29 16.35 -10.56
N ASP A 185 4.49 15.96 -10.13
CA ASP A 185 5.60 15.72 -11.05
C ASP A 185 5.54 14.33 -11.66
N MET A 186 4.99 13.37 -10.91
CA MET A 186 4.76 12.01 -11.37
C MET A 186 3.54 11.41 -10.67
N VAL A 187 2.77 10.60 -11.40
CA VAL A 187 1.67 9.81 -10.86
C VAL A 187 1.95 8.33 -11.11
N ILE A 188 2.04 7.54 -10.06
CA ILE A 188 2.22 6.08 -10.16
C ILE A 188 0.88 5.43 -9.84
N THR A 189 0.32 4.69 -10.78
CA THR A 189 -1.03 4.14 -10.61
C THR A 189 -1.17 2.75 -11.24
N PRO A 190 -1.98 1.86 -10.67
CA PRO A 190 -2.21 0.55 -11.27
C PRO A 190 -2.96 0.62 -12.60
N HIS A 191 -2.74 -0.34 -13.51
CA HIS A 191 -3.48 -0.49 -14.76
C HIS A 191 -5.00 -0.60 -14.53
N HIS A 192 -5.42 -1.26 -13.45
CA HIS A 192 -6.84 -1.44 -13.15
C HIS A 192 -7.57 -0.12 -12.85
N ASP A 193 -6.84 0.98 -12.58
CA ASP A 193 -7.44 2.30 -12.41
C ASP A 193 -7.97 2.90 -13.73
N TYR A 194 -7.52 2.36 -14.86
CA TYR A 194 -7.96 2.67 -16.23
C TYR A 194 -9.08 1.75 -16.71
N TYR A 195 -9.50 0.77 -15.90
CA TYR A 195 -10.57 -0.16 -16.24
C TYR A 195 -11.85 0.50 -16.82
N PRO A 196 -12.33 1.67 -16.33
CA PRO A 196 -13.50 2.35 -16.91
C PRO A 196 -13.41 2.67 -18.41
N LEU A 197 -12.22 2.63 -19.02
CA LEU A 197 -12.01 2.79 -20.47
C LEU A 197 -12.40 1.55 -21.26
N THR A 198 -12.33 0.34 -20.66
CA THR A 198 -12.66 -0.91 -21.35
C THR A 198 -14.13 -0.95 -21.77
N THR A 199 -14.43 -1.60 -22.90
CA THR A 199 -15.80 -1.77 -23.41
C THR A 199 -16.73 -2.38 -22.36
N HIS A 200 -16.25 -3.40 -21.64
CA HIS A 200 -17.01 -4.07 -20.60
C HIS A 200 -17.31 -3.15 -19.40
N ALA A 201 -16.37 -2.28 -19.01
CA ALA A 201 -16.60 -1.32 -17.95
C ALA A 201 -17.57 -0.21 -18.36
N GLN A 202 -17.50 0.23 -19.61
CA GLN A 202 -18.42 1.25 -20.12
C GLN A 202 -19.87 0.75 -20.01
N GLU A 203 -20.17 -0.51 -20.28
CA GLU A 203 -21.50 -1.10 -20.09
C GLU A 203 -21.98 -1.02 -18.62
N GLN A 204 -21.07 -1.15 -17.65
CA GLN A 204 -21.39 -1.16 -16.22
C GLN A 204 -21.39 0.23 -15.57
N VAL A 205 -20.62 1.18 -16.10
CA VAL A 205 -20.46 2.52 -15.52
C VAL A 205 -21.48 3.50 -16.13
N PRO A 206 -22.36 4.12 -15.31
CA PRO A 206 -23.32 5.12 -15.77
C PRO A 206 -22.64 6.24 -16.56
N ARG A 207 -23.16 6.55 -17.75
CA ARG A 207 -22.57 7.55 -18.69
C ARG A 207 -22.25 8.88 -18.01
N LEU A 208 -23.11 9.35 -17.09
CA LEU A 208 -22.95 10.61 -16.36
C LEU A 208 -21.69 10.63 -15.46
N LEU A 209 -21.30 9.47 -14.89
CA LEU A 209 -20.17 9.36 -13.97
C LEU A 209 -18.84 9.11 -14.69
N ARG A 210 -18.87 8.62 -15.94
CA ARG A 210 -17.66 8.26 -16.70
C ARG A 210 -16.64 9.38 -16.75
N ARG A 211 -17.04 10.61 -17.04
CA ARG A 211 -16.14 11.77 -17.15
C ARG A 211 -15.40 12.10 -15.84
N TRP A 212 -15.96 11.71 -14.70
CA TRP A 212 -15.41 12.03 -13.37
C TRP A 212 -14.49 10.93 -12.83
N ILE A 213 -14.66 9.70 -13.30
CA ILE A 213 -13.94 8.53 -12.78
C ILE A 213 -12.94 7.95 -13.79
N THR A 214 -13.11 8.21 -15.09
CA THR A 214 -12.31 7.61 -16.16
C THR A 214 -11.06 8.45 -16.41
N PRO A 215 -9.84 7.90 -16.26
CA PRO A 215 -8.61 8.58 -16.67
C PRO A 215 -8.58 8.85 -18.18
N CYS A 216 -7.74 9.78 -18.61
CA CYS A 216 -7.49 9.99 -20.04
C CYS A 216 -6.57 8.89 -20.61
N GLU A 217 -6.80 8.52 -21.87
CA GLU A 217 -5.96 7.61 -22.65
C GLU A 217 -5.48 8.31 -23.95
N PRO A 218 -4.20 8.21 -24.33
CA PRO A 218 -3.12 7.53 -23.60
C PRO A 218 -2.80 8.23 -22.26
N PRO A 219 -2.20 7.51 -21.29
CA PRO A 219 -1.70 8.14 -20.07
C PRO A 219 -0.75 9.29 -20.40
N ASP A 220 -0.82 10.37 -19.60
CA ASP A 220 0.14 11.47 -19.69
C ASP A 220 1.57 10.96 -19.48
N ARG A 221 2.57 11.63 -20.06
CA ARG A 221 3.98 11.24 -19.97
C ARG A 221 4.51 11.12 -18.53
N HIS A 222 3.89 11.81 -17.57
CA HIS A 222 4.26 11.75 -16.15
C HIS A 222 3.52 10.62 -15.40
N VAL A 223 2.79 9.75 -16.09
CA VAL A 223 2.08 8.61 -15.51
C VAL A 223 2.88 7.34 -15.69
N VAL A 224 3.16 6.67 -14.57
CA VAL A 224 3.76 5.34 -14.53
C VAL A 224 2.67 4.33 -14.19
N LEU A 225 2.44 3.37 -15.08
CA LEU A 225 1.50 2.29 -14.86
C LEU A 225 2.18 1.11 -14.16
N THR A 226 1.47 0.49 -13.23
CA THR A 226 1.90 -0.69 -12.47
C THR A 226 0.85 -1.78 -12.55
N VAL A 227 1.23 -3.04 -12.37
CA VAL A 227 0.28 -4.15 -12.29
C VAL A 227 -0.27 -4.26 -10.88
N GLY A 228 0.62 -4.43 -9.91
CA GLY A 228 0.32 -4.52 -8.48
C GLY A 228 0.46 -3.19 -7.74
N ALA A 229 0.22 -3.25 -6.42
CA ALA A 229 0.53 -2.14 -5.53
C ALA A 229 2.03 -2.14 -5.20
N LEU A 230 2.61 -0.96 -5.00
CA LEU A 230 3.98 -0.84 -4.51
C LEU A 230 4.11 -1.46 -3.10
N HIS A 231 5.28 -1.99 -2.78
CA HIS A 231 5.50 -2.72 -1.54
C HIS A 231 6.94 -2.62 -1.04
N GLN A 232 7.16 -2.99 0.22
CA GLN A 232 8.49 -2.97 0.85
C GLN A 232 9.31 -4.25 0.62
N ILE A 233 8.76 -5.23 -0.11
CA ILE A 233 9.42 -6.51 -0.37
C ILE A 233 10.51 -6.31 -1.43
N ASP A 234 11.77 -6.40 -1.00
CA ASP A 234 12.96 -6.39 -1.86
C ASP A 234 13.82 -7.65 -1.61
N SER A 235 14.86 -7.84 -2.42
CA SER A 235 15.76 -9.00 -2.29
C SER A 235 16.47 -9.06 -0.93
N ALA A 236 16.66 -7.93 -0.23
CA ALA A 236 17.25 -7.90 1.10
C ALA A 236 16.23 -8.37 2.16
N ALA A 237 14.99 -7.88 2.10
CA ALA A 237 13.89 -8.30 2.96
C ALA A 237 13.59 -9.80 2.79
N LEU A 238 13.59 -10.31 1.56
CA LEU A 238 13.40 -11.74 1.29
C LEU A 238 14.53 -12.59 1.87
N ARG A 239 15.80 -12.15 1.77
CA ARG A 239 16.94 -12.84 2.39
C ARG A 239 16.85 -12.82 3.92
N SER A 240 16.55 -11.67 4.51
CA SER A 240 16.36 -11.56 5.96
C SER A 240 15.23 -12.46 6.46
N ALA A 241 14.10 -12.49 5.74
CA ALA A 241 13.00 -13.39 6.05
C ALA A 241 13.40 -14.87 5.89
N ALA A 242 14.05 -15.24 4.78
CA ALA A 242 14.50 -16.61 4.56
C ALA A 242 15.47 -17.09 5.64
N SER A 243 16.34 -16.21 6.15
CA SER A 243 17.22 -16.51 7.29
C SER A 243 16.44 -16.65 8.59
N ALA A 244 15.52 -15.71 8.89
CA ALA A 244 14.73 -15.73 10.12
C ALA A 244 13.86 -16.99 10.26
N TRP A 245 13.32 -17.47 9.14
CA TRP A 245 12.45 -18.65 9.10
C TRP A 245 13.18 -19.94 8.72
N HIS A 246 14.51 -19.90 8.59
CA HIS A 246 15.29 -21.05 8.10
C HIS A 246 15.10 -22.28 8.99
N ASP A 247 15.29 -22.13 10.30
CA ASP A 247 15.28 -23.25 11.23
C ASP A 247 13.90 -23.91 11.36
N GLU A 248 12.82 -23.14 11.14
CA GLU A 248 11.45 -23.66 11.17
C GLU A 248 11.07 -24.42 9.90
N PHE A 249 11.46 -23.89 8.73
CA PHE A 249 11.06 -24.46 7.44
C PHE A 249 12.03 -25.51 6.88
N ALA A 250 13.32 -25.45 7.24
CA ALA A 250 14.34 -26.37 6.76
C ALA A 250 14.06 -27.86 7.08
N PRO A 251 13.59 -28.26 8.28
CA PRO A 251 13.37 -29.67 8.61
C PRO A 251 12.07 -30.23 8.02
N LEU A 252 11.21 -29.40 7.42
CA LEU A 252 9.90 -29.84 6.95
C LEU A 252 9.99 -30.73 5.70
N PRO A 253 9.24 -31.85 5.67
CA PRO A 253 9.10 -32.65 4.45
C PRO A 253 8.62 -31.81 3.27
N LYS A 254 9.31 -31.92 2.14
CA LYS A 254 9.01 -31.19 0.90
C LYS A 254 8.14 -32.04 -0.04
N PRO A 255 7.33 -31.43 -0.92
CA PRO A 255 7.12 -29.98 -1.07
C PRO A 255 6.30 -29.39 0.08
N ILE A 256 6.55 -28.11 0.40
CA ILE A 256 5.84 -27.35 1.44
C ILE A 256 4.77 -26.51 0.74
N LEU A 257 3.50 -26.75 1.06
CA LEU A 257 2.38 -25.94 0.58
C LEU A 257 2.03 -24.87 1.62
N VAL A 258 2.09 -23.59 1.24
CA VAL A 258 1.69 -22.47 2.10
C VAL A 258 0.32 -21.97 1.65
N VAL A 259 -0.64 -21.94 2.57
CA VAL A 259 -2.05 -21.60 2.33
C VAL A 259 -2.41 -20.35 3.13
N ASN A 260 -2.73 -19.31 2.38
CA ASN A 260 -2.96 -17.98 2.91
C ASN A 260 -4.45 -17.62 2.78
N ILE A 261 -5.20 -17.65 3.88
CA ILE A 261 -6.66 -17.47 3.84
C ILE A 261 -7.01 -16.01 4.15
N GLY A 262 -7.60 -15.33 3.15
CA GLY A 262 -8.01 -13.93 3.25
C GLY A 262 -9.32 -13.71 3.99
N GLY A 263 -9.99 -12.60 3.68
CA GLY A 263 -11.34 -12.31 4.14
C GLY A 263 -12.29 -12.07 2.95
N PRO A 264 -13.60 -11.96 3.22
CA PRO A 264 -14.61 -11.80 2.18
C PRO A 264 -14.33 -10.55 1.34
N THR A 265 -14.62 -10.69 0.05
CA THR A 265 -14.66 -9.60 -0.92
C THR A 265 -16.07 -9.51 -1.50
N SER A 266 -16.33 -8.45 -2.27
CA SER A 266 -17.60 -8.30 -2.99
C SER A 266 -17.91 -9.45 -3.96
N HIS A 267 -16.89 -10.13 -4.50
CA HIS A 267 -17.02 -11.25 -5.43
C HIS A 267 -16.84 -12.63 -4.79
N CYS A 268 -16.28 -12.71 -3.60
CA CYS A 268 -16.05 -13.97 -2.90
C CYS A 268 -16.57 -13.83 -1.47
N ARG A 269 -17.76 -14.41 -1.23
CA ARG A 269 -18.28 -14.57 0.13
C ARG A 269 -17.56 -15.73 0.80
N TYR A 270 -17.09 -15.49 2.01
CA TYR A 270 -16.41 -16.51 2.80
C TYR A 270 -17.45 -17.26 3.62
N GLY A 271 -18.04 -18.28 2.98
CA GLY A 271 -19.08 -19.13 3.56
C GLY A 271 -18.58 -20.51 4.01
N ALA A 272 -19.50 -21.30 4.55
CA ALA A 272 -19.20 -22.68 4.96
C ALA A 272 -18.98 -23.61 3.76
N ASP A 273 -19.66 -23.32 2.66
CA ASP A 273 -19.46 -23.93 1.34
C ASP A 273 -18.03 -23.74 0.84
N LEU A 274 -17.53 -22.50 0.85
CA LEU A 274 -16.15 -22.19 0.47
C LEU A 274 -15.14 -22.91 1.37
N ALA A 275 -15.38 -22.88 2.70
CA ALA A 275 -14.51 -23.56 3.65
C ALA A 275 -14.43 -25.07 3.37
N LYS A 276 -15.58 -25.72 3.14
CA LYS A 276 -15.65 -27.16 2.81
C LYS A 276 -14.98 -27.49 1.48
N GLN A 277 -15.17 -26.66 0.45
CA GLN A 277 -14.50 -26.84 -0.84
C GLN A 277 -12.99 -26.71 -0.70
N LEU A 278 -12.52 -25.73 0.08
CA LEU A 278 -11.10 -25.54 0.35
C LEU A 278 -10.51 -26.73 1.12
N THR A 279 -11.17 -27.20 2.18
CA THR A 279 -10.68 -28.34 2.97
C THR A 279 -10.63 -29.62 2.14
N ALA A 280 -11.64 -29.89 1.30
CA ALA A 280 -11.62 -31.03 0.40
C ALA A 280 -10.51 -30.93 -0.66
N SER A 281 -10.30 -29.74 -1.23
CA SER A 281 -9.22 -29.51 -2.20
C SER A 281 -7.84 -29.68 -1.57
N LEU A 282 -7.67 -29.24 -0.32
CA LEU A 282 -6.44 -29.41 0.43
C LEU A 282 -6.19 -30.88 0.73
N ASP A 283 -7.20 -31.63 1.18
CA ASP A 283 -7.10 -33.06 1.48
C ASP A 283 -6.61 -33.87 0.27
N ASN A 284 -7.17 -33.61 -0.90
CA ASN A 284 -6.78 -34.28 -2.15
C ASN A 284 -5.29 -34.08 -2.48
N VAL A 285 -4.73 -32.89 -2.23
CA VAL A 285 -3.32 -32.61 -2.56
C VAL A 285 -2.33 -33.09 -1.49
N LEU A 286 -2.80 -33.49 -0.29
CA LEU A 286 -1.94 -33.99 0.80
C LEU A 286 -1.13 -35.23 0.41
N VAL A 287 -1.61 -36.01 -0.55
CA VAL A 287 -0.89 -37.17 -1.09
C VAL A 287 0.40 -36.76 -1.78
N SER A 288 0.41 -35.59 -2.44
CA SER A 288 1.57 -35.06 -3.17
C SER A 288 2.40 -34.04 -2.38
N CYS A 289 1.94 -33.63 -1.19
CA CYS A 289 2.62 -32.72 -0.29
C CYS A 289 3.40 -33.43 0.82
N GLY A 290 4.54 -32.85 1.19
CA GLY A 290 5.26 -33.23 2.41
C GLY A 290 4.67 -32.54 3.63
N SER A 291 4.47 -31.22 3.57
CA SER A 291 3.94 -30.40 4.67
C SER A 291 3.01 -29.31 4.17
N VAL A 292 2.02 -28.93 4.99
CA VAL A 292 1.13 -27.80 4.72
C VAL A 292 1.20 -26.79 5.87
N ARG A 293 1.26 -25.51 5.55
CA ARG A 293 1.23 -24.39 6.49
C ARG A 293 0.04 -23.50 6.15
N ILE A 294 -0.93 -23.41 7.04
CA ILE A 294 -2.13 -22.59 6.84
C ILE A 294 -2.09 -21.41 7.78
N SER A 295 -2.39 -20.22 7.29
CA SER A 295 -2.50 -19.02 8.11
C SER A 295 -3.74 -18.20 7.74
N PHE A 296 -4.35 -17.59 8.76
CA PHE A 296 -5.56 -16.80 8.61
C PHE A 296 -5.24 -15.31 8.65
N SER A 297 -5.91 -14.54 7.79
CA SER A 297 -5.94 -13.09 7.90
C SER A 297 -6.82 -12.66 9.07
N ARG A 298 -6.55 -11.48 9.63
CA ARG A 298 -7.45 -10.78 10.57
C ARG A 298 -8.88 -10.58 10.02
N ARG A 299 -9.07 -10.65 8.69
CA ARG A 299 -10.38 -10.52 8.01
C ARG A 299 -11.08 -11.86 7.78
N THR A 300 -10.46 -13.00 8.09
CA THR A 300 -11.08 -14.31 7.89
C THR A 300 -12.25 -14.49 8.86
N PRO A 301 -13.46 -14.82 8.40
CA PRO A 301 -14.59 -15.03 9.30
C PRO A 301 -14.36 -16.22 10.23
N LYS A 302 -14.67 -16.06 11.53
CA LYS A 302 -14.53 -17.12 12.55
C LYS A 302 -15.16 -18.46 12.13
N LYS A 303 -16.30 -18.40 11.44
CA LYS A 303 -16.97 -19.61 10.92
C LYS A 303 -16.09 -20.41 9.95
N VAL A 304 -15.35 -19.74 9.08
CA VAL A 304 -14.41 -20.38 8.15
C VAL A 304 -13.23 -20.95 8.92
N CYS A 305 -12.64 -20.17 9.85
CA CYS A 305 -11.54 -20.66 10.68
C CYS A 305 -11.92 -21.94 11.43
N ASN A 306 -13.09 -21.96 12.07
CA ASN A 306 -13.57 -23.12 12.83
C ASN A 306 -13.75 -24.37 11.96
N ILE A 307 -14.24 -24.23 10.72
CA ILE A 307 -14.38 -25.36 9.80
C ILE A 307 -13.00 -25.88 9.40
N VAL A 308 -12.08 -25.00 9.01
CA VAL A 308 -10.72 -25.38 8.61
C VAL A 308 -9.98 -26.07 9.78
N LEU A 309 -10.07 -25.52 10.99
CA LEU A 309 -9.51 -26.13 12.20
C LEU A 309 -10.12 -27.50 12.50
N LYS A 310 -11.44 -27.64 12.37
CA LYS A 310 -12.13 -28.91 12.63
C LYS A 310 -11.73 -30.01 11.64
N GLU A 311 -11.70 -29.68 10.36
CA GLU A 311 -11.48 -30.67 9.29
C GLU A 311 -9.99 -31.01 9.13
N LEU A 312 -9.09 -30.04 9.31
CA LEU A 312 -7.65 -30.21 8.99
C LEU A 312 -6.72 -30.16 10.20
N GLY A 313 -7.17 -29.66 11.36
CA GLY A 313 -6.29 -29.36 12.50
C GLY A 313 -5.63 -30.57 13.16
N ASN A 314 -6.18 -31.77 12.98
CA ASN A 314 -5.62 -33.00 13.53
C ASN A 314 -4.74 -33.77 12.54
N HIS A 315 -4.54 -33.26 11.32
CA HIS A 315 -3.78 -33.96 10.30
C HIS A 315 -2.27 -33.80 10.51
N PRO A 316 -1.46 -34.87 10.54
CA PRO A 316 -0.05 -34.81 10.95
C PRO A 316 0.85 -33.99 10.02
N LYS A 317 0.47 -33.82 8.74
CA LYS A 317 1.19 -32.97 7.78
C LYS A 317 0.83 -31.48 7.84
N ILE A 318 -0.26 -31.12 8.53
CA ILE A 318 -0.82 -29.77 8.48
C ILE A 318 -0.49 -29.07 9.79
N TYR A 319 0.04 -27.85 9.68
CA TYR A 319 0.13 -26.92 10.79
C TYR A 319 -0.68 -25.67 10.45
N ILE A 320 -1.55 -25.28 11.38
CA ILE A 320 -2.41 -24.12 11.25
C ILE A 320 -1.91 -23.08 12.24
N TRP A 321 -1.46 -21.95 11.73
CA TRP A 321 -1.02 -20.81 12.51
C TRP A 321 -2.23 -20.20 13.25
N ASP A 322 -2.09 -20.02 14.56
CA ASP A 322 -3.14 -19.57 15.48
C ASP A 322 -3.44 -18.07 15.42
N GLY A 323 -2.56 -17.31 14.76
CA GLY A 323 -2.69 -15.87 14.55
C GLY A 323 -1.83 -15.05 15.50
N GLU A 324 -0.98 -15.67 16.32
CA GLU A 324 0.00 -14.96 17.14
C GLU A 324 1.14 -14.38 16.28
N GLU A 325 1.80 -13.33 16.77
CA GLU A 325 2.92 -12.70 16.06
C GLU A 325 4.23 -13.49 16.31
N PRO A 326 5.16 -13.58 15.34
CA PRO A 326 5.14 -12.88 14.04
C PRO A 326 4.30 -13.61 12.99
N ASN A 327 3.32 -12.92 12.42
CA ASN A 327 2.49 -13.50 11.37
C ASN A 327 3.34 -13.71 10.09
N PRO A 328 3.40 -14.92 9.50
CA PRO A 328 4.12 -15.15 8.24
C PRO A 328 3.52 -14.37 7.05
N HIS A 329 2.36 -13.75 7.23
CA HIS A 329 1.73 -12.86 6.26
C HIS A 329 2.17 -11.39 6.38
N MET A 330 2.79 -10.88 5.32
CA MET A 330 2.72 -9.45 5.00
C MET A 330 1.37 -9.15 4.32
N GLY A 331 0.32 -8.98 5.13
CA GLY A 331 -1.04 -8.80 4.62
C GLY A 331 -1.25 -7.52 3.79
N ILE A 332 -1.78 -7.67 2.58
CA ILE A 332 -2.23 -6.56 1.72
C ILE A 332 -3.75 -6.37 1.90
N GLY A 333 -4.18 -5.14 2.19
CA GLY A 333 -5.59 -4.79 2.28
C GLY A 333 -6.24 -4.76 0.90
N ALA A 334 -7.40 -5.39 0.75
CA ALA A 334 -8.20 -5.33 -0.47
C ALA A 334 -9.22 -4.19 -0.37
N GLU A 335 -9.24 -3.28 -1.34
CA GLU A 335 -10.27 -2.24 -1.46
C GLU A 335 -11.60 -2.82 -1.99
N HIS A 336 -12.71 -2.07 -1.86
CA HIS A 336 -14.07 -2.55 -2.11
C HIS A 336 -14.51 -2.49 -3.60
N CYS A 337 -13.58 -2.30 -4.55
CA CYS A 337 -13.89 -2.11 -5.97
C CYS A 337 -13.90 -3.42 -6.75
N THR A 338 -15.09 -4.02 -6.91
CA THR A 338 -15.38 -5.25 -7.68
C THR A 338 -14.58 -5.42 -8.97
N TRP A 339 -14.70 -4.47 -9.89
CA TRP A 339 -14.11 -4.59 -11.23
C TRP A 339 -12.58 -4.47 -11.28
N LYS A 340 -11.98 -3.68 -10.38
CA LYS A 340 -10.52 -3.52 -10.32
C LYS A 340 -9.83 -4.85 -10.06
N PHE A 341 -10.44 -5.69 -9.21
CA PHE A 341 -9.93 -7.03 -8.91
C PHE A 341 -10.03 -7.99 -10.08
N VAL A 342 -11.12 -7.93 -10.85
CA VAL A 342 -11.30 -8.82 -12.02
C VAL A 342 -10.20 -8.58 -13.04
N GLU A 343 -9.95 -7.32 -13.40
CA GLU A 343 -8.91 -6.97 -14.37
C GLU A 343 -7.51 -7.31 -13.83
N PHE A 344 -7.25 -7.02 -12.56
CA PHE A 344 -5.98 -7.39 -11.93
C PHE A 344 -5.73 -8.90 -11.98
N HIS A 345 -6.70 -9.73 -11.58
CA HIS A 345 -6.58 -11.18 -11.63
C HIS A 345 -6.44 -11.72 -13.07
N LYS A 346 -7.11 -11.08 -14.04
CA LYS A 346 -6.97 -11.41 -15.45
C LYS A 346 -5.53 -11.17 -15.92
N VAL A 347 -4.97 -10.00 -15.65
CA VAL A 347 -3.56 -9.68 -15.99
C VAL A 347 -2.58 -10.66 -15.33
N LEU A 348 -2.80 -10.99 -14.05
CA LEU A 348 -1.96 -12.00 -13.38
C LEU A 348 -2.06 -13.38 -14.04
N ARG A 349 -3.25 -13.79 -14.48
CA ARG A 349 -3.47 -15.09 -15.13
C ARG A 349 -2.82 -15.12 -16.51
N GLU A 350 -2.98 -14.07 -17.31
CA GLU A 350 -2.39 -13.94 -18.64
C GLU A 350 -0.85 -13.96 -18.59
N ARG A 351 -0.27 -13.43 -17.50
CA ARG A 351 1.18 -13.50 -17.24
C ARG A 351 1.63 -14.82 -16.61
N GLY A 352 0.71 -15.74 -16.29
CA GLY A 352 1.02 -17.03 -15.68
C GLY A 352 1.41 -16.97 -14.20
N LEU A 353 1.10 -15.88 -13.48
CA LEU A 353 1.42 -15.70 -12.05
C LEU A 353 0.39 -16.35 -11.12
N VAL A 354 -0.83 -16.58 -11.59
CA VAL A 354 -1.92 -17.18 -10.81
C VAL A 354 -2.67 -18.22 -11.62
N ARG A 355 -3.09 -19.30 -10.97
CA ARG A 355 -4.01 -20.30 -11.50
C ARG A 355 -5.06 -20.67 -10.45
N PRO A 356 -6.26 -21.12 -10.87
CA PRO A 356 -7.21 -21.70 -9.93
C PRO A 356 -6.57 -22.86 -9.16
N PHE A 357 -6.91 -22.99 -7.88
CA PHE A 357 -6.59 -24.15 -7.07
C PHE A 357 -7.83 -25.04 -7.02
N THR A 358 -7.73 -26.24 -7.58
CA THR A 358 -8.85 -27.17 -7.81
C THR A 358 -8.79 -28.40 -6.90
N GLY A 359 -7.63 -28.65 -6.27
CA GLY A 359 -7.37 -29.85 -5.50
C GLY A 359 -6.98 -31.06 -6.35
N LEU A 360 -6.84 -30.90 -7.67
CA LEU A 360 -6.40 -31.95 -8.59
C LEU A 360 -4.92 -31.81 -8.96
N GLU A 361 -4.27 -30.76 -8.49
CA GLU A 361 -2.88 -30.47 -8.81
C GLU A 361 -1.93 -31.40 -8.07
N ASN A 362 -0.89 -31.87 -8.76
CA ASN A 362 0.22 -32.57 -8.14
C ASN A 362 1.25 -31.57 -7.62
N MET A 363 1.40 -31.49 -6.30
CA MET A 363 2.29 -30.51 -5.65
C MET A 363 3.78 -30.83 -5.83
N SER A 364 4.14 -32.00 -6.35
CA SER A 364 5.52 -32.29 -6.75
C SER A 364 5.92 -31.62 -8.07
N GLU A 365 4.95 -31.17 -8.88
CA GLU A 365 5.23 -30.49 -10.14
C GLU A 365 5.73 -29.06 -9.90
N SER A 366 6.82 -28.68 -10.58
CA SER A 366 7.36 -27.34 -10.48
C SER A 366 6.54 -26.34 -11.29
N TRP A 367 6.22 -25.21 -10.67
CA TRP A 367 5.63 -24.06 -11.35
C TRP A 367 6.41 -22.80 -10.95
N SER A 368 6.91 -22.09 -11.95
CA SER A 368 7.72 -20.88 -11.76
C SER A 368 7.21 -19.76 -12.66
N TYR A 369 7.25 -18.54 -12.14
CA TYR A 369 6.88 -17.33 -12.86
C TYR A 369 7.86 -16.21 -12.50
N PRO A 370 8.09 -15.23 -13.40
CA PRO A 370 8.84 -14.03 -13.04
C PRO A 370 8.02 -13.23 -12.02
N PRO A 371 8.59 -12.87 -10.85
CA PRO A 371 7.87 -12.07 -9.87
C PRO A 371 7.58 -10.67 -10.42
N LEU A 372 6.48 -10.05 -9.96
CA LEU A 372 6.24 -8.63 -10.25
C LEU A 372 7.34 -7.78 -9.60
N ASN A 373 7.82 -6.79 -10.34
CA ASN A 373 8.86 -5.88 -9.88
C ASN A 373 8.41 -4.41 -9.95
N ASP A 374 7.10 -4.17 -9.83
CA ASP A 374 6.46 -2.86 -10.00
C ASP A 374 7.14 -1.77 -9.16
N THR A 375 7.60 -2.08 -7.94
CA THR A 375 8.25 -1.10 -7.05
C THR A 375 9.62 -0.67 -7.56
N ALA A 376 10.45 -1.59 -8.04
CA ALA A 376 11.76 -1.25 -8.58
C ALA A 376 11.63 -0.56 -9.95
N GLU A 377 10.70 -1.01 -10.79
CA GLU A 377 10.41 -0.36 -12.06
C GLU A 377 9.90 1.07 -11.86
N ALA A 378 8.99 1.29 -10.91
CA ALA A 378 8.52 2.62 -10.54
C ALA A 378 9.65 3.51 -10.00
N ALA A 379 10.56 2.95 -9.18
CA ALA A 379 11.72 3.68 -8.68
C ALA A 379 12.65 4.11 -9.83
N ASN A 380 12.90 3.23 -10.81
CA ASN A 380 13.69 3.56 -12.00
C ASN A 380 13.06 4.70 -12.81
N ARG A 381 11.73 4.71 -12.98
CA ARG A 381 11.03 5.83 -13.63
C ARG A 381 11.18 7.15 -12.87
N VAL A 382 11.18 7.10 -11.54
CA VAL A 382 11.45 8.29 -10.72
C VAL A 382 12.90 8.76 -10.94
N HIS A 383 13.88 7.86 -11.00
CA HIS A 383 15.27 8.20 -11.33
C HIS A 383 15.39 8.89 -12.70
N GLU A 384 14.75 8.35 -13.73
CA GLU A 384 14.70 8.94 -15.08
C GLU A 384 14.13 10.36 -15.04
N ALA A 385 12.96 10.54 -14.43
CA ALA A 385 12.29 11.84 -14.37
C ALA A 385 13.03 12.89 -13.51
N LEU A 386 13.80 12.44 -12.50
CA LEU A 386 14.69 13.31 -11.75
C LEU A 386 15.89 13.73 -12.61
N ALA A 387 16.49 12.81 -13.36
CA ALA A 387 17.61 13.10 -14.24
C ALA A 387 17.23 14.10 -15.35
N GLU A 388 16.01 14.02 -15.90
CA GLU A 388 15.47 15.01 -16.84
C GLU A 388 15.41 16.44 -16.26
N ARG A 389 15.37 16.59 -14.94
CA ARG A 389 15.43 17.87 -14.23
C ARG A 389 16.84 18.29 -13.82
N GLY A 390 17.85 17.52 -14.19
CA GLY A 390 19.22 17.69 -13.68
C GLY A 390 19.35 17.31 -12.21
N TRP A 391 18.42 16.52 -11.66
CA TRP A 391 18.46 16.06 -10.28
C TRP A 391 18.92 14.60 -10.20
N ARG A 392 19.59 14.24 -9.11
CA ARG A 392 20.02 12.87 -8.82
C ARG A 392 19.75 12.50 -7.38
N LEU A 393 19.49 11.22 -7.14
CA LEU A 393 19.37 10.68 -5.79
C LEU A 393 20.75 10.28 -5.27
N ARG A 394 21.01 10.55 -3.99
CA ARG A 394 22.18 10.02 -3.28
C ARG A 394 21.71 9.21 -2.07
N PRO A 395 21.52 7.89 -2.25
CA PRO A 395 21.13 6.96 -1.19
C PRO A 395 21.92 7.16 0.10
#